data_AF-A0A7X0LUT9-F1
#
_entry.id   AF-A0A7X0LUT9-F1
#
_cell.length_a   1.000
_cell.length_b   1.000
_cell.length_c   1.000
_cell.angle_alpha   90.00
_cell.angle_beta   90.00
_cell.angle_gamma   90.00
#
_symmetry.space_group_name_H-M   'P 1'
#
loop_
_entity.id
_entity.type
_entity.pdbx_description
1 polymer ?
#
loop_
_entity_poly.entity_id
_entity_poly.type
_entity_poly.pdbx_seq_one_letter_code
_entity_poly.pdbx_strand_id
1 'polypeptide(L)'
;MTQQSLFDPFAFWKSWYDRTEAALSEMINEQLEKESFAQWMGQFQSGFLAYQQMLNKTSDIYLKQFNIPSREEISNIASLIINVEEKLENLDEKVEDELFEHSLAKEVTQLKTSISKLEKKMDQFVNLVLQERVQK
;
A
#
# COMPACT_ATOMS: atom_id res chain seq x y z
N MET A 1 82.01 13.73 12.71
CA MET A 1 81.26 14.07 13.93
C MET A 1 79.78 14.13 13.57
N THR A 2 79.01 13.23 14.19
CA THR A 2 77.55 13.27 14.46
C THR A 2 76.64 14.04 13.49
N GLN A 3 76.11 13.30 12.51
CA GLN A 3 74.89 13.69 11.80
C GLN A 3 73.76 12.81 12.38
N GLN A 4 73.03 13.32 13.38
CA GLN A 4 71.86 12.62 13.93
C GLN A 4 70.69 13.59 14.09
N SER A 5 69.69 13.36 13.24
CA SER A 5 68.39 14.00 13.17
C SER A 5 67.70 14.08 14.53
N LEU A 6 67.48 15.30 15.04
CA LEU A 6 66.81 15.59 16.32
C LEU A 6 65.30 15.83 16.16
N PHE A 7 64.64 15.12 15.24
CA PHE A 7 63.18 15.07 15.22
C PHE A 7 62.74 13.65 14.89
N ASP A 8 62.20 12.95 15.88
CA ASP A 8 61.57 11.64 15.72
C ASP A 8 60.04 11.82 15.85
N PRO A 9 59.32 11.94 14.72
CA PRO A 9 57.86 12.09 14.70
C PRO A 9 57.14 10.94 15.38
N PHE A 10 57.74 9.75 15.40
CA PHE A 10 57.15 8.57 16.03
C PHE A 10 57.22 8.67 17.56
N ALA A 11 58.34 9.15 18.11
CA ALA A 11 58.46 9.42 19.53
C ALA A 11 57.49 10.51 19.99
N PHE A 12 57.30 11.56 19.20
CA PHE A 12 56.31 12.61 19.48
C PHE A 12 54.88 12.05 19.45
N TRP A 13 54.49 11.35 18.37
CA TRP A 13 53.18 10.72 18.25
C TRP A 13 52.90 9.74 19.39
N LYS A 14 53.89 8.91 19.73
CA LYS A 14 53.80 7.97 20.85
C LYS A 14 53.58 8.70 22.17
N SER A 15 54.37 9.74 22.45
CA SER A 15 54.19 10.52 23.68
C SER A 15 52.83 11.22 23.76
N TRP A 16 52.29 11.65 22.61
CA TRP A 16 50.97 12.26 22.52
C TRP A 16 49.87 11.22 22.75
N TYR A 17 49.98 10.06 22.11
CA TYR A 17 49.09 8.92 22.28
C TYR A 17 49.10 8.43 23.73
N ASP A 18 50.27 8.17 24.31
CA ASP A 18 50.42 7.68 25.69
C ASP A 18 49.81 8.67 26.71
N ARG A 19 49.98 9.98 26.49
CA ARG A 19 49.33 11.01 27.34
C ARG A 19 47.82 11.07 27.16
N THR A 20 47.35 10.92 25.92
CA THR A 20 45.92 10.92 25.62
C THR A 20 45.25 9.67 26.19
N GLU A 21 45.91 8.51 26.07
CA GLU A 21 45.44 7.25 26.65
C GLU A 21 45.38 7.34 28.18
N ALA A 22 46.42 7.85 28.84
CA ALA A 22 46.40 8.03 30.29
C ALA A 22 45.25 8.95 30.74
N ALA A 23 45.07 10.09 30.09
CA ALA A 23 44.00 11.04 30.41
C ALA A 23 42.60 10.47 30.13
N LEU A 24 42.42 9.74 29.02
CA LEU A 24 41.16 9.08 28.71
C LEU A 24 40.90 7.92 29.66
N SER A 25 41.92 7.16 30.04
CA SER A 25 41.78 6.03 30.97
C SER A 25 41.37 6.52 32.35
N GLU A 26 42.00 7.58 32.87
CA GLU A 26 41.62 8.21 34.15
C GLU A 26 40.21 8.80 34.09
N MET A 27 39.87 9.52 33.02
CA MET A 27 38.52 10.06 32.81
C MET A 27 37.46 8.96 32.70
N ILE A 28 37.74 7.88 31.97
CA ILE A 28 36.82 6.75 31.80
C ILE A 28 36.62 6.04 33.13
N ASN A 29 37.69 5.82 33.90
CA ASN A 29 37.59 5.19 35.22
C ASN A 29 36.74 6.04 36.19
N GLU A 30 36.95 7.36 36.21
CA GLU A 30 36.18 8.27 37.07
C GLU A 30 34.74 8.53 36.59
N GLN A 31 34.47 8.48 35.29
CA GLN A 31 33.17 8.81 34.72
C GLN A 31 32.27 7.58 34.56
N LEU A 32 32.81 6.39 34.29
CA LEU A 32 32.02 5.15 34.24
C LEU A 32 31.47 4.76 35.62
N GLU A 33 32.15 5.15 36.70
CA GLU A 33 31.67 4.96 38.07
C GLU A 33 30.51 5.90 38.43
N LYS A 34 30.24 6.95 37.63
CA LYS A 34 29.21 7.95 37.90
C LYS A 34 28.01 7.77 36.98
N GLU A 35 26.80 7.80 37.57
CA GLU A 35 25.53 7.74 36.83
C GLU A 35 25.38 8.85 35.75
N SER A 36 26.13 9.95 35.89
CA SER A 36 26.16 11.05 34.92
C SER A 36 26.61 10.63 33.52
N PHE A 37 27.45 9.60 33.38
CA PHE A 37 27.86 9.10 32.06
C PHE A 37 26.70 8.42 31.32
N ALA A 38 25.91 7.59 32.03
CA ALA A 38 24.71 6.97 31.47
C ALA A 38 23.66 8.03 31.08
N GLN A 39 23.50 9.07 31.90
CA GLN A 39 22.60 10.17 31.60
C GLN A 39 23.06 10.97 30.37
N TRP A 40 24.37 11.26 30.26
CA TRP A 40 24.94 11.94 29.10
C TRP A 40 24.80 11.10 27.81
N MET A 41 25.06 9.79 27.88
CA MET A 41 24.85 8.86 26.77
C MET A 41 23.37 8.82 26.35
N GLY A 42 22.44 8.81 27.31
CA GLY A 42 21.00 8.87 27.03
C GLY A 42 20.58 10.17 26.36
N GLN A 43 21.10 11.32 26.79
CA GLN A 43 20.86 12.61 26.15
C GLN A 43 21.47 12.68 24.75
N PHE A 44 22.69 12.18 24.57
CA PHE A 44 23.35 12.12 23.28
C PHE A 44 22.58 11.23 22.29
N GLN A 45 22.17 10.04 22.73
CA GLN A 45 21.36 9.13 21.93
C GLN A 45 19.99 9.75 21.59
N SER A 46 19.34 10.42 22.54
CA SER A 46 18.08 11.13 22.29
C SER A 46 18.25 12.25 21.25
N GLY A 47 19.34 13.01 21.33
CA GLY A 47 19.68 14.04 20.34
C GLY A 47 19.97 13.47 18.96
N PHE A 48 20.70 12.35 18.88
CA PHE A 48 20.95 11.64 17.63
C PHE A 48 19.65 11.13 16.99
N LEU A 49 18.77 10.52 17.79
CA LEU A 49 17.46 10.06 17.31
C LEU A 49 16.57 11.22 16.84
N ALA A 50 16.56 12.34 17.57
CA ALA A 50 15.84 13.54 17.16
C ALA A 50 16.37 14.10 15.83
N TYR A 51 17.69 14.12 15.65
CA TYR A 51 18.33 14.51 14.39
C TYR A 51 17.96 13.57 13.24
N GLN A 52 18.00 12.25 13.47
CA GLN A 52 17.59 11.26 12.47
C GLN A 52 16.11 11.40 12.09
N GLN A 53 15.23 11.62 13.08
CA GLN A 53 13.81 11.90 12.83
C GLN A 53 13.61 13.20 12.05
N MET A 54 14.39 14.24 12.35
CA MET A 54 14.35 15.49 11.60
C MET A 54 14.76 15.25 10.15
N LEU A 55 15.86 14.55 9.88
CA LEU A 55 16.30 14.22 8.53
C LEU A 55 15.25 13.43 7.73
N ASN A 56 14.58 12.46 8.37
CA ASN A 56 13.50 11.70 7.74
C ASN A 56 12.30 12.61 7.40
N LYS A 57 11.83 13.41 8.36
CA LYS A 57 10.74 14.39 8.12
C LYS A 57 11.11 15.42 7.06
N THR A 58 12.35 15.86 7.06
CA THR A 58 12.88 16.81 6.08
C THR A 58 12.95 16.17 4.70
N SER A 59 13.32 14.88 4.60
CA SER A 59 13.28 14.13 3.35
C SER A 59 11.85 14.01 2.81
N ASP A 60 10.87 13.73 3.68
CA ASP A 60 9.45 13.70 3.30
C ASP A 60 8.95 15.07 2.83
N ILE A 61 9.34 16.15 3.53
CA ILE A 61 8.98 17.53 3.14
C ILE A 61 9.65 17.92 1.82
N TYR A 62 10.93 17.58 1.60
CA TYR A 62 11.63 17.87 0.36
C TYR A 62 11.04 17.06 -0.82
N LEU A 63 10.66 15.80 -0.61
CA LEU A 63 9.99 15.00 -1.64
C LEU A 63 8.61 15.60 -2.00
N LYS A 64 7.85 16.06 -0.99
CA LYS A 64 6.60 16.82 -1.19
C LYS A 64 6.82 18.14 -1.93
N GLN A 65 7.91 18.87 -1.63
CA GLN A 65 8.26 20.14 -2.26
C GLN A 65 8.60 19.97 -3.76
N PHE A 66 9.21 18.85 -4.14
CA PHE A 66 9.51 18.52 -5.55
C PHE A 66 8.35 17.82 -6.27
N ASN A 67 7.18 17.69 -5.62
CA ASN A 67 6.01 17.01 -6.17
C ASN A 67 6.33 15.53 -6.56
N ILE A 68 7.37 14.95 -5.96
CA ILE A 68 7.75 13.55 -6.18
C ILE A 68 7.02 12.75 -5.10
N PRO A 69 5.98 11.98 -5.47
CA PRO A 69 5.19 11.25 -4.49
C PRO A 69 6.09 10.28 -3.71
N SER A 70 5.86 10.19 -2.41
CA SER A 70 6.60 9.24 -1.57
C SER A 70 6.26 7.79 -1.99
N ARG A 71 7.15 6.83 -1.71
CA ARG A 71 6.84 5.40 -2.00
C ARG A 71 5.56 4.94 -1.31
N GLU A 72 5.26 5.49 -0.14
CA GLU A 72 4.04 5.21 0.62
C GLU A 72 2.80 5.76 -0.09
N GLU A 73 2.86 6.99 -0.59
CA GLU A 73 1.76 7.61 -1.35
C GLU A 73 1.46 6.84 -2.65
N ILE A 74 2.49 6.39 -3.37
CA ILE A 74 2.34 5.53 -4.55
C ILE A 74 1.66 4.21 -4.18
N SER A 75 2.06 3.58 -3.07
CA SER A 75 1.46 2.33 -2.60
C SER A 75 -0.02 2.52 -2.26
N ASN A 76 -0.36 3.59 -1.56
CA ASN A 76 -1.74 3.90 -1.19
C ASN A 76 -2.62 4.14 -2.44
N ILE A 77 -2.10 4.87 -3.42
CA ILE A 77 -2.80 5.09 -4.70
C ILE A 77 -2.97 3.76 -5.46
N ALA A 78 -1.94 2.92 -5.51
CA ALA A 78 -2.03 1.61 -6.15
C ALA A 78 -3.11 0.73 -5.51
N SER A 79 -3.19 0.70 -4.17
CA SER A 79 -4.25 -0.02 -3.46
C SER A 79 -5.65 0.55 -3.76
N LEU A 80 -5.78 1.86 -3.87
CA LEU A 80 -7.05 2.49 -4.24
C LEU A 80 -7.48 2.13 -5.67
N ILE A 81 -6.54 2.10 -6.62
CA ILE A 81 -6.80 1.71 -8.01
C ILE A 81 -7.29 0.26 -8.06
N ILE A 82 -6.62 -0.67 -7.40
CA ILE A 82 -7.02 -2.08 -7.35
C ILE A 82 -8.45 -2.24 -6.81
N ASN A 83 -8.79 -1.52 -5.74
CA ASN A 83 -10.16 -1.55 -5.19
C ASN A 83 -11.21 -0.99 -6.16
N VAL A 84 -10.84 0.00 -6.97
CA VAL A 84 -11.74 0.56 -8.00
C VAL A 84 -11.90 -0.43 -9.14
N GLU A 85 -10.83 -1.08 -9.61
CA GLU A 85 -10.87 -2.12 -10.62
C GLU A 85 -11.78 -3.29 -10.20
N GLU A 86 -11.60 -3.79 -8.97
CA GLU A 86 -12.46 -4.85 -8.41
C GLU A 86 -13.93 -4.42 -8.33
N LYS A 87 -14.21 -3.20 -7.89
CA LYS A 87 -15.59 -2.67 -7.85
C LYS A 87 -16.18 -2.49 -9.25
N LEU A 88 -15.36 -2.14 -10.23
CA LEU A 88 -15.78 -1.96 -11.61
C LEU A 88 -16.09 -3.30 -12.27
N GLU A 89 -15.26 -4.32 -12.05
CA GLU A 89 -15.52 -5.70 -12.49
C GLU A 89 -16.82 -6.26 -11.90
N ASN A 90 -17.03 -6.09 -10.58
CA ASN A 90 -18.29 -6.47 -9.92
C ASN A 90 -19.52 -5.72 -10.47
N LEU A 91 -19.34 -4.48 -10.95
CA LEU A 91 -20.42 -3.71 -11.54
C LEU A 91 -20.72 -4.19 -12.95
N ASP A 92 -19.67 -4.51 -13.72
CA ASP A 92 -19.79 -5.03 -15.08
C ASP A 92 -20.51 -6.39 -15.09
N GLU A 93 -20.12 -7.30 -14.19
CA GLU A 93 -20.78 -8.60 -14.02
C GLU A 93 -22.28 -8.45 -13.70
N LYS A 94 -22.63 -7.54 -12.77
CA LYS A 94 -24.05 -7.28 -12.43
C LYS A 94 -24.83 -6.71 -13.60
N VAL A 95 -24.22 -5.84 -14.40
CA VAL A 95 -24.87 -5.25 -15.57
C VAL A 95 -25.10 -6.32 -16.65
N GLU A 96 -24.12 -7.19 -16.92
CA GLU A 96 -24.31 -8.32 -17.83
C GLU A 96 -25.42 -9.26 -17.36
N ASP A 97 -25.43 -9.62 -16.08
CA ASP A 97 -26.45 -10.49 -15.49
C ASP A 97 -27.86 -9.88 -15.61
N GLU A 98 -28.03 -8.60 -15.25
CA GLU A 98 -29.33 -7.90 -15.37
C GLU A 98 -29.80 -7.80 -16.82
N LEU A 99 -28.88 -7.54 -17.77
CA LEU A 99 -29.21 -7.49 -19.20
C LEU A 99 -29.63 -8.86 -19.73
N PHE A 100 -28.94 -9.93 -19.31
CA PHE A 100 -29.26 -11.29 -19.72
C PHE A 100 -30.60 -11.75 -19.14
N GLU A 101 -30.84 -11.53 -17.85
CA GLU A 101 -32.11 -11.84 -17.19
C GLU A 101 -33.28 -11.09 -17.84
N HIS A 102 -33.11 -9.78 -18.12
CA HIS A 102 -34.17 -8.99 -18.76
C HIS A 102 -34.46 -9.48 -20.19
N SER A 103 -33.44 -9.89 -20.95
CA SER A 103 -33.61 -10.47 -22.28
C SER A 103 -34.37 -11.80 -22.22
N LEU A 104 -33.97 -12.71 -21.33
CA LEU A 104 -34.66 -13.98 -21.11
C LEU A 104 -36.11 -13.78 -20.67
N ALA A 105 -36.37 -12.87 -19.73
CA ALA A 105 -37.72 -12.55 -19.27
C ALA A 105 -38.61 -12.03 -20.41
N LYS A 106 -38.05 -11.22 -21.31
CA LYS A 106 -38.75 -10.72 -22.50
C LYS A 106 -39.09 -11.85 -23.47
N GLU A 107 -38.14 -12.73 -23.77
CA GLU A 107 -38.36 -13.89 -24.65
C GLU A 107 -39.41 -14.84 -24.08
N VAL A 108 -39.34 -15.16 -22.79
CA VAL A 108 -40.33 -15.99 -22.08
C VAL A 108 -41.72 -15.37 -22.15
N THR A 109 -41.83 -14.05 -21.99
CA THR A 109 -43.11 -13.34 -22.10
C THR A 109 -43.67 -13.40 -23.51
N GLN A 110 -42.82 -13.24 -24.53
CA GLN A 110 -43.22 -13.37 -25.94
C GLN A 110 -43.67 -14.79 -26.29
N LEU A 111 -42.96 -15.81 -25.82
CA LEU A 111 -43.35 -17.21 -25.96
C LEU A 111 -44.70 -17.48 -25.30
N LYS A 112 -44.90 -17.02 -24.06
CA LYS A 112 -46.17 -17.13 -23.34
C LYS A 112 -47.33 -16.51 -24.12
N THR A 113 -47.14 -15.33 -24.72
CA THR A 113 -48.17 -14.69 -25.54
C THR A 113 -48.48 -15.45 -26.82
N SER A 114 -47.45 -16.04 -27.46
CA SER A 114 -47.60 -16.85 -28.66
C SER A 114 -48.36 -18.15 -28.38
N ILE A 115 -48.03 -18.82 -27.26
CA ILE A 115 -48.73 -20.02 -26.79
C ILE A 115 -50.20 -19.71 -26.51
N SER A 116 -50.50 -18.63 -25.78
CA SER A 116 -51.90 -18.25 -25.49
C SER A 116 -52.70 -17.91 -26.75
N LYS A 117 -52.07 -17.30 -27.78
CA LYS A 117 -52.71 -17.10 -29.08
C LYS A 117 -52.99 -18.42 -29.79
N LEU A 118 -52.08 -19.39 -29.70
CA LEU A 118 -52.23 -20.71 -30.30
C LEU A 118 -53.38 -21.48 -29.63
N GLU A 119 -53.44 -21.45 -28.30
CA GLU A 119 -54.50 -22.05 -27.48
C GLU A 119 -55.88 -21.51 -27.91
N LYS A 120 -56.04 -20.18 -28.00
CA LYS A 120 -57.29 -19.57 -28.48
C LYS A 120 -57.67 -20.02 -29.90
N LYS A 121 -56.70 -20.13 -30.81
CA LYS A 121 -56.95 -20.63 -32.18
C LYS A 121 -57.37 -22.10 -32.17
N MET A 122 -56.79 -22.90 -31.29
CA MET A 122 -57.13 -24.31 -31.13
C MET A 122 -58.55 -24.47 -30.58
N ASP A 123 -58.94 -23.68 -29.58
CA ASP A 123 -60.31 -23.66 -29.06
C ASP A 123 -61.33 -23.25 -30.14
N GLN A 124 -60.99 -22.26 -30.95
CA GLN A 124 -61.83 -21.87 -32.09
C GLN A 124 -61.98 -23.01 -33.10
N PHE A 125 -60.88 -23.70 -33.44
CA PHE A 125 -60.93 -24.84 -34.36
C PHE A 125 -61.78 -25.99 -33.81
N VAL A 126 -61.61 -26.33 -32.53
CA VAL A 126 -62.41 -27.35 -31.85
C VAL A 126 -63.90 -26.98 -31.88
N ASN A 127 -64.25 -25.74 -31.57
CA ASN A 127 -65.63 -25.27 -31.60
C ASN A 127 -66.24 -25.33 -33.01
N LEU A 128 -65.49 -24.94 -34.05
CA LEU A 128 -65.96 -25.02 -35.44
C LEU A 128 -66.21 -26.47 -35.87
N VAL A 129 -65.29 -27.38 -35.54
CA VAL A 129 -65.44 -28.82 -35.85
C VAL A 129 -66.63 -29.44 -35.11
N LEU A 130 -66.88 -29.03 -33.86
CA LEU A 130 -68.05 -29.47 -33.11
C LEU A 130 -69.36 -28.94 -33.72
N GLN A 131 -69.38 -27.68 -34.18
CA GLN A 131 -70.55 -27.10 -34.85
C GLN A 131 -70.87 -27.77 -36.19
N GLU A 132 -69.86 -28.07 -37.01
CA GLU A 132 -70.06 -28.82 -38.26
C GLU A 132 -70.64 -30.22 -38.01
N ARG A 133 -70.28 -30.86 -36.89
CA ARG A 133 -70.76 -32.20 -36.55
C ARG A 133 -72.20 -32.21 -35.99
N VAL A 134 -72.74 -31.07 -35.56
CA VAL A 134 -74.12 -30.94 -35.05
C VAL A 134 -75.12 -30.56 -36.15
N GLN A 135 -74.66 -30.09 -37.31
CA GLN A 135 -75.51 -29.75 -38.46
C GLN A 135 -75.66 -30.87 -39.51
N LYS A 136 -75.07 -32.05 -39.28
CA LYS A 136 -75.31 -33.28 -40.05
C LYS A 136 -76.10 -34.27 -39.21
#